data_AF-A0AAE3G449-F1
#
_entry.id   AF-A0AAE3G449-F1
#
_cell.length_a   1.000
_cell.length_b   1.000
_cell.length_c   1.000
_cell.angle_alpha   90.00
_cell.angle_beta   90.00
_cell.angle_gamma   90.00
#
_symmetry.space_group_name_H-M   'P 1'
#
loop_
_entity.id
_entity.type
_entity.pdbx_description
1 polymer ?
#
loop_
_entity_poly.entity_id
_entity_poly.type
_entity_poly.pdbx_seq_one_letter_code
_entity_poly.pdbx_strand_id
1 'polypeptide(L)' 'MSKQNQALVEVTLKKAGHSHKGKPVAEGGKIKVSPAQRDWMAKRDLIVGAAPKAEG' A
#
# COMPACT_ATOMS: atom_id res chain seq x y z
N MET A 1 -22.65 -7.56 -11.11
CA MET A 1 -21.62 -6.68 -10.55
C MET A 1 -20.26 -7.09 -11.10
N SER A 2 -19.64 -6.26 -11.94
CA SER A 2 -18.37 -6.56 -12.58
C SER A 2 -17.26 -6.61 -11.53
N LYS A 3 -16.74 -7.82 -11.29
CA LYS A 3 -15.56 -8.13 -10.49
C LYS A 3 -14.36 -7.45 -11.16
N GLN A 4 -14.15 -6.16 -10.88
CA GLN A 4 -13.02 -5.42 -11.44
C GLN A 4 -11.74 -6.12 -11.00
N ASN A 5 -11.07 -6.71 -11.98
CA ASN A 5 -9.69 -7.17 -11.93
C ASN A 5 -8.80 -5.93 -11.70
N GLN A 6 -8.85 -5.34 -10.50
CA GLN A 6 -7.99 -4.23 -10.14
C GLN A 6 -6.59 -4.80 -9.99
N ALA A 7 -5.69 -4.44 -10.90
CA ALA A 7 -4.28 -4.77 -10.82
C ALA A 7 -3.75 -4.30 -9.45
N LEU A 8 -3.56 -5.26 -8.53
CA LEU A 8 -3.05 -4.97 -7.21
C LEU A 8 -1.61 -4.48 -7.35
N VAL A 9 -1.29 -3.38 -6.69
CA VAL A 9 0.04 -2.80 -6.64
C VAL A 9 0.75 -3.26 -5.37
N GLU A 10 2.04 -3.56 -5.50
CA GLU A 10 2.88 -3.88 -4.37
C GLU A 10 3.34 -2.58 -3.69
N VAL A 11 3.15 -2.49 -2.37
CA VAL A 11 3.58 -1.36 -1.54
C VAL A 11 4.35 -1.89 -0.33
N THR A 12 5.31 -1.11 0.15
CA THR A 12 6.13 -1.44 1.31
C THR A 12 5.63 -0.67 2.52
N LEU A 13 5.38 -1.30 3.66
CA LEU A 13 4.90 -0.59 4.85
C LEU A 13 6.00 0.23 5.54
N LYS A 14 5.69 1.46 5.94
CA LYS A 14 6.62 2.37 6.64
C LYS A 14 6.80 2.03 8.11
N LYS A 15 5.76 1.47 8.74
CA LYS A 15 5.77 1.13 10.16
C LYS A 15 5.25 -0.28 10.39
N ALA A 16 5.91 -1.03 11.27
CA ALA A 16 5.35 -2.29 11.77
C ALA A 16 4.04 -2.03 12.51
N GLY A 17 3.04 -2.89 12.30
CA GLY A 17 1.75 -2.81 13.01
C GLY A 17 0.52 -2.65 12.12
N HIS A 18 0.68 -2.61 10.80
CA HIS A 18 -0.45 -2.78 9.90
C HIS A 18 -0.70 -4.28 9.64
N SER A 19 -1.87 -4.77 10.05
CA SER A 19 -2.31 -6.12 9.74
C SER A 19 -3.02 -6.13 8.39
N HIS A 20 -2.47 -6.84 7.41
CA HIS A 20 -3.10 -7.02 6.10
C HIS A 20 -3.72 -8.42 6.02
N LYS A 21 -5.05 -8.49 5.79
CA LYS A 21 -5.83 -9.75 5.80
C LYS A 21 -5.66 -10.58 7.08
N GLY A 22 -5.61 -9.93 8.25
CA GLY A 22 -5.46 -10.60 9.54
C GLY A 22 -4.06 -11.17 9.80
N LYS A 23 -3.09 -10.95 8.91
CA LYS A 23 -1.68 -11.26 9.15
C LYS A 23 -0.94 -9.98 9.50
N PRO A 24 -0.22 -9.94 10.65
CA PRO A 24 0.63 -8.81 10.96
C PRO A 24 1.74 -8.75 9.92
N VAL A 25 1.98 -7.55 9.39
CA VAL A 25 3.05 -7.32 8.43
C VAL A 25 4.12 -6.49 9.13
N ALA A 26 5.37 -6.95 9.00
CA ALA A 26 6.53 -6.27 9.56
C ALA A 26 6.74 -4.90 8.91
N GLU A 27 7.50 -4.04 9.59
CA GLU A 27 8.04 -2.81 8.99
C GLU A 27 8.88 -3.17 7.76
N GLY A 28 8.73 -2.42 6.68
CA GLY A 28 9.37 -2.78 5.41
C GLY A 28 8.74 -3.99 4.70
N GLY A 29 7.67 -4.57 5.24
CA GLY A 29 6.96 -5.68 4.63
C GLY A 29 6.18 -5.24 3.40
N LYS A 30 6.24 -6.04 2.34
CA LYS A 30 5.57 -5.78 1.07
C LYS A 30 4.17 -6.40 1.06
N ILE A 31 3.16 -5.61 0.73
CA ILE A 31 1.78 -6.04 0.58
C ILE A 31 1.21 -5.65 -0.77
N LYS A 32 0.27 -6.45 -1.28
CA LYS A 32 -0.46 -6.16 -2.52
C LYS A 32 -1.82 -5.54 -2.17
N VAL A 33 -2.02 -4.29 -2.59
CA VAL A 33 -3.24 -3.50 -2.32
C VAL A 33 -3.78 -2.91 -3.62
N SER A 34 -5.03 -2.48 -3.64
CA SER A 34 -5.55 -1.73 -4.79
C SER A 34 -4.84 -0.37 -4.95
N PRO A 35 -4.77 0.21 -6.16
CA PRO A 35 -4.18 1.53 -6.38
C PRO A 35 -4.81 2.64 -5.52
N ALA A 36 -6.13 2.61 -5.34
CA ALA A 36 -6.84 3.56 -4.47
C ALA A 36 -6.43 3.41 -2.99
N GLN A 37 -6.18 2.18 -2.54
CA GLN A 37 -5.71 1.91 -1.19
C GLN A 37 -4.24 2.33 -1.03
N ARG A 38 -3.39 2.12 -2.05
CA ARG A 38 -2.02 2.68 -2.08
C ARG A 38 -2.03 4.20 -1.90
N ASP A 39 -2.88 4.91 -2.63
CA ASP A 39 -2.98 6.38 -2.54
C ASP A 39 -3.44 6.84 -1.14
N TRP A 40 -4.43 6.15 -0.58
CA TRP A 40 -4.89 6.39 0.79
C TRP A 40 -3.80 6.14 1.84
N MET A 41 -3.01 5.06 1.67
CA MET A 41 -1.89 4.73 2.55
C MET A 41 -0.73 5.73 2.39
N ALA A 42 -0.44 6.17 1.17
CA ALA A 42 0.55 7.19 0.86
C ALA A 42 0.22 8.52 1.53
N LYS A 43 -1.03 8.99 1.41
CA LYS A 43 -1.52 10.23 2.06
C LYS A 43 -1.43 10.20 3.58
N ARG A 44 -1.44 9.00 4.18
CA ARG A 44 -1.31 8.78 5.61
C ARG A 44 0.10 8.42 6.05
N ASP A 45 1.07 8.47 5.13
CA ASP A 45 2.48 8.16 5.39
C ASP A 45 2.69 6.72 5.93
N LEU A 46 1.83 5.78 5.53
CA LEU A 46 1.84 4.38 5.99
C LEU A 46 2.78 3.47 5.17
N ILE A 47 3.30 3.93 4.04
CA ILE A 47 4.11 3.13 3.11
C ILE A 47 5.41 3.82 2.71
N VAL A 48 6.50 3.06 2.61
CA VAL A 48 7.78 3.46 2.00
C VAL A 48 7.65 3.22 0.50
N GLY A 49 7.79 4.24 -0.33
CA GLY A 49 7.60 4.10 -1.79
C GLY A 49 6.30 4.66 -2.33
N ALA A 50 5.60 5.49 -1.55
CA ALA A 50 4.93 6.65 -2.11
C ALA A 50 6.01 7.64 -2.62
N ALA A 51 6.88 7.21 -3.52
CA ALA A 51 7.69 8.17 -4.27
C ALA A 51 6.68 9.05 -5.01
N PRO A 52 6.67 10.38 -4.77
CA PRO A 52 5.92 11.27 -5.64
C PRO A 52 6.52 11.07 -7.03
N LYS A 53 5.78 10.44 -7.94
CA LYS A 53 6.11 10.66 -9.34
C LYS A 53 5.67 12.09 -9.62
N ALA A 54 6.66 12.98 -9.65
CA ALA A 54 6.66 14.40 -10.03
C ALA A 54 6.58 15.43 -8.89
N GLU A 55 7.76 16.02 -8.61
CA GLU A 55 8.03 17.46 -8.46
C GLU A 55 9.55 17.55 -8.21
N GLY A 56 10.42 18.14 -9.03
CA GLY A 56 10.36 18.81 -10.33
C GLY A 56 11.79 18.96 -10.84
#